data_AF-A0A2V8ECU8-F1
#
_entry.id   AF-A0A2V8ECU8-F1
#
_cell.length_a   1.000
_cell.length_b   1.000
_cell.length_c   1.000
_cell.angle_alpha   90.00
_cell.angle_beta   90.00
_cell.angle_gamma   90.00
#
_symmetry.space_group_name_H-M   'P 1'
#
loop_
_entity.id
_entity.type
_entity.pdbx_description
1 polymer ?
#
loop_
_entity_poly.entity_id
_entity_poly.type
_entity_poly.pdbx_seq_one_letter_code
_entity_poly.pdbx_strand_id
1 'polypeptide(L)'
;MRATVALAGGDVRSITLQGVGCVASMCSRVRAKDVHAESVWLDSLASVRDIAQDSDGSVSATFRFKDGGERRVSIIAGNRILYVRGRFGIAERLDLASLTTMNFE
;
A
#
# COMPACT_ATOMS: atom_id res chain seq x y z
N MET A 1 -10.57 -5.98 1.38
CA MET A 1 -10.35 -4.99 2.45
C MET A 1 -10.66 -3.62 1.90
N ARG A 2 -11.38 -2.76 2.62
CA ARG A 2 -11.69 -1.39 2.18
C ARG A 2 -10.66 -0.41 2.71
N ALA A 3 -10.40 0.62 1.94
CA ALA A 3 -9.51 1.70 2.35
C ALA A 3 -9.93 3.02 1.70
N THR A 4 -9.60 4.11 2.38
CA THR A 4 -9.63 5.46 1.81
C THR A 4 -8.20 5.88 1.49
N VAL A 5 -7.94 6.25 0.24
CA VAL A 5 -6.64 6.72 -0.22
C VAL A 5 -6.70 8.20 -0.57
N ALA A 6 -5.62 8.92 -0.27
CA ALA A 6 -5.38 10.27 -0.76
C ALA A 6 -4.21 10.26 -1.74
N LEU A 7 -4.40 10.85 -2.91
CA LEU A 7 -3.38 10.98 -3.94
C LEU A 7 -2.57 12.26 -3.75
N ALA A 8 -1.37 12.31 -4.33
CA ALA A 8 -0.52 13.51 -4.32
C ALA A 8 -1.20 14.76 -4.90
N GLY A 9 -2.19 14.60 -5.79
CA GLY A 9 -3.00 15.68 -6.35
C GLY A 9 -4.12 16.21 -5.44
N GLY A 10 -4.26 15.68 -4.22
CA GLY A 10 -5.32 16.07 -3.27
C GLY A 10 -6.62 15.27 -3.41
N ASP A 11 -6.76 14.46 -4.46
CA ASP A 11 -7.92 13.60 -4.65
C ASP A 11 -8.01 12.53 -3.57
N VAL A 12 -9.19 12.38 -2.97
CA VAL A 12 -9.48 11.34 -1.97
C VAL A 12 -10.55 10.41 -2.52
N ARG A 13 -10.30 9.09 -2.44
CA ARG A 13 -11.28 8.10 -2.90
C ARG A 13 -11.25 6.81 -2.10
N SER A 14 -12.41 6.17 -2.01
CA SER A 14 -12.55 4.84 -1.45
C SER A 14 -12.22 3.77 -2.49
N ILE A 15 -11.50 2.75 -2.04
CA ILE A 15 -11.09 1.60 -2.85
C ILE A 15 -11.33 0.31 -2.08
N THR A 16 -11.46 -0.79 -2.81
CA THR A 16 -11.40 -2.14 -2.24
C THR A 16 -10.12 -2.82 -2.69
N LEU A 17 -9.17 -2.98 -1.77
CA LEU A 17 -7.91 -3.66 -2.01
C LEU A 17 -8.15 -5.15 -2.29
N GLN A 18 -7.66 -5.59 -3.44
CA GLN A 18 -7.71 -6.97 -3.93
C GLN A 18 -6.36 -7.69 -3.72
N GLY A 19 -5.25 -6.96 -3.71
CA GLY A 19 -3.92 -7.52 -3.44
C GLY A 19 -2.78 -6.52 -3.69
N VAL A 20 -1.55 -6.98 -3.46
CA VAL A 20 -0.30 -6.27 -3.80
C VAL A 20 0.39 -7.11 -4.88
N GLY A 21 0.84 -6.46 -5.95
CA GLY A 21 1.50 -7.11 -7.09
C GLY A 21 2.96 -7.44 -6.85
N CYS A 22 3.46 -8.45 -7.56
CA CYS A 22 4.87 -8.68 -7.87
C CYS A 22 4.98 -9.05 -9.36
N VAL A 23 6.15 -8.85 -9.97
CA VAL A 23 6.37 -8.96 -11.43
C VAL A 23 6.28 -10.39 -11.98
N ALA A 24 6.17 -11.41 -11.13
CA ALA A 24 5.86 -12.78 -11.55
C ALA A 24 5.10 -13.51 -10.44
N SER A 25 3.83 -13.85 -10.71
CA SER A 25 3.08 -14.96 -10.10
C SER A 25 3.22 -15.20 -8.58
N MET A 26 2.52 -14.43 -7.73
CA MET A 26 2.04 -14.93 -6.43
C MET A 26 0.69 -14.27 -6.04
N CYS A 27 -0.35 -15.10 -5.99
CA CYS A 27 -1.75 -14.77 -5.76
C CYS A 27 -2.12 -14.61 -4.26
N SER A 28 -1.37 -13.84 -3.47
CA SER A 28 -1.72 -13.68 -2.04
C SER A 28 -1.85 -12.24 -1.60
N ARG A 29 -3.11 -11.79 -1.65
CA ARG A 29 -3.82 -10.95 -0.67
C ARG A 29 -2.88 -10.22 0.30
N VAL A 30 -2.70 -8.93 0.05
CA VAL A 30 -2.32 -7.93 1.05
C VAL A 30 -0.97 -8.10 1.77
N ARG A 31 0.12 -8.60 1.16
CA ARG A 31 1.47 -8.52 1.76
C ARG A 31 2.36 -7.46 1.08
N ALA A 32 2.99 -6.60 1.88
CA ALA A 32 4.10 -5.74 1.45
C ALA A 32 5.42 -6.34 1.95
N LYS A 33 6.44 -6.42 1.08
CA LYS A 33 7.79 -6.87 1.47
C LYS A 33 8.64 -5.65 1.81
N ASP A 34 9.06 -5.58 3.08
CA ASP A 34 10.05 -4.62 3.54
C ASP A 34 11.45 -5.05 3.04
N VAL A 35 12.27 -4.12 2.58
CA VAL A 35 13.66 -4.35 2.17
C VAL A 35 14.48 -4.85 3.36
N HIS A 36 14.16 -4.37 4.57
CA HIS A 36 14.97 -4.59 5.76
C HIS A 36 14.39 -5.62 6.72
N ALA A 37 13.26 -6.26 6.39
CA ALA A 37 12.63 -7.23 7.27
C ALA A 37 11.61 -8.16 6.60
N GLU A 38 10.94 -8.94 7.44
CA GLU A 38 9.84 -9.82 7.07
C GLU A 38 8.66 -9.07 6.42
N SER A 39 7.91 -9.81 5.63
CA SER A 39 6.73 -9.30 4.95
C SER A 39 5.65 -8.87 5.95
N VAL A 40 5.02 -7.73 5.69
CA VAL A 40 3.93 -7.19 6.50
C VAL A 40 2.60 -7.41 5.80
N TRP A 41 1.61 -7.90 6.54
CA TRP A 41 0.25 -8.00 6.04
C TRP A 41 -0.50 -6.67 6.20
N LEU A 42 -1.07 -6.14 5.12
CA LEU A 42 -1.81 -4.87 5.13
C LEU A 42 -3.11 -4.96 5.93
N ASP A 43 -3.65 -6.16 6.20
CA ASP A 43 -4.84 -6.33 7.05
C ASP A 43 -4.59 -6.04 8.54
N SER A 44 -3.33 -6.15 8.98
CA SER A 44 -2.86 -5.77 10.31
C SER A 44 -2.67 -4.25 10.45
N LEU A 45 -2.70 -3.51 9.34
CA LEU A 45 -2.47 -2.07 9.33
C LEU A 45 -3.78 -1.30 9.56
N ALA A 46 -3.67 -0.23 10.33
CA ALA A 46 -4.67 0.82 10.43
C ALA A 46 -4.43 1.90 9.36
N SER A 47 -3.17 2.25 9.08
CA SER A 47 -2.85 3.21 8.01
C SER A 47 -1.42 3.10 7.48
N VAL A 48 -1.23 3.68 6.29
CA VAL A 48 0.06 3.95 5.64
C VAL A 48 0.15 5.45 5.39
N ARG A 49 1.26 6.08 5.79
CA ARG A 49 1.50 7.52 5.67
C ARG A 49 2.97 7.84 5.38
N ASP A 50 3.28 9.12 5.23
CA ASP A 50 4.64 9.64 5.01
C ASP A 50 5.33 8.92 3.83
N ILE A 51 4.55 8.69 2.77
CA ILE A 51 4.96 7.89 1.62
C ILE A 51 5.90 8.71 0.75
N ALA A 52 7.09 8.16 0.46
CA ALA A 52 8.09 8.77 -0.39
C ALA A 52 8.73 7.71 -1.28
N GLN A 53 8.96 8.04 -2.55
CA GLN A 53 9.72 7.19 -3.45
C GLN A 53 11.21 7.51 -3.34
N ASP A 54 12.02 6.48 -3.16
CA ASP A 54 13.46 6.58 -3.08
C ASP A 54 14.11 6.47 -4.48
N SER A 55 15.38 6.89 -4.59
CA SER A 55 16.10 6.95 -5.88
C SER A 55 16.32 5.58 -6.52
N ASP A 56 16.31 4.51 -5.74
CA ASP A 56 16.40 3.11 -6.19
C ASP A 56 15.03 2.54 -6.62
N GLY A 57 13.97 3.34 -6.56
CA GLY A 57 12.60 2.95 -6.93
C GLY A 57 11.81 2.24 -5.83
N SER A 58 12.41 2.02 -4.66
CA SER A 58 11.68 1.59 -3.46
C SER A 58 10.79 2.71 -2.92
N VAL A 59 9.87 2.34 -2.02
CA VAL A 59 8.92 3.28 -1.41
C VAL A 59 9.05 3.22 0.10
N SER A 60 9.59 4.28 0.69
CA SER A 60 9.61 4.47 2.13
C SER A 60 8.23 4.93 2.64
N ALA A 61 7.72 4.28 3.69
CA ALA A 61 6.44 4.62 4.29
C ALA A 61 6.42 4.34 5.79
N THR A 62 5.53 5.00 6.51
CA THR A 62 5.23 4.72 7.93
C THR A 62 3.97 3.90 7.99
N PHE A 63 4.08 2.68 8.51
CA PHE A 63 2.97 1.78 8.78
C PHE A 63 2.51 1.98 10.22
N ARG A 64 1.21 2.20 10.40
CA ARG A 64 0.55 2.14 11.70
C ARG A 64 -0.29 0.89 11.77
N PHE A 65 -0.06 0.08 12.78
CA PHE A 65 -0.75 -1.18 13.02
C PHE A 65 -2.02 -0.95 13.84
N LYS A 66 -2.97 -1.89 13.74
CA LYS A 66 -4.24 -1.84 14.49
C LYS A 66 -4.06 -1.97 16.01
N ASP A 67 -2.94 -2.55 16.46
CA ASP A 67 -2.56 -2.61 17.88
C ASP A 67 -1.95 -1.28 18.39
N GLY A 68 -1.80 -0.28 17.53
CA GLY A 68 -1.22 1.02 17.85
C GLY A 68 0.28 1.12 17.61
N GLY A 69 0.96 0.02 17.25
CA GLY A 69 2.36 0.03 16.86
C GLY A 69 2.61 0.86 15.60
N GLU A 70 3.80 1.45 15.50
CA GLU A 70 4.23 2.15 14.30
C GLU A 70 5.61 1.67 13.86
N ARG A 71 5.81 1.62 12.54
CA ARG A 71 7.05 1.15 11.94
C ARG A 71 7.32 1.86 10.62
N ARG A 72 8.54 2.35 10.46
CA ARG A 72 9.04 2.78 9.14
C ARG A 72 9.46 1.55 8.33
N VAL A 73 9.03 1.48 7.08
CA VAL A 73 9.34 0.39 6.15
C VAL A 73 9.87 0.97 4.84
N SER A 74 10.69 0.20 4.13
CA SER A 74 11.03 0.47 2.73
C SER A 74 10.47 -0.66 1.88
N ILE A 75 9.51 -0.37 1.01
CA ILE A 75 8.81 -1.35 0.18
C ILE A 75 9.57 -1.49 -1.13
N ILE A 76 10.00 -2.71 -1.46
CA ILE A 76 10.73 -2.97 -2.72
C ILE A 76 9.90 -2.52 -3.93
N ALA A 77 10.57 -2.04 -4.98
CA ALA A 77 9.93 -1.55 -6.20
C ALA A 77 8.91 -2.54 -6.80
N GLY A 78 9.19 -3.84 -6.72
CA GLY A 78 8.31 -4.90 -7.20
C GLY A 78 6.98 -5.01 -6.45
N ASN A 79 6.87 -4.51 -5.22
CA ASN A 79 5.72 -4.64 -4.32
C ASN A 79 4.94 -3.33 -4.15
N ARG A 80 5.22 -2.29 -4.94
CA ARG A 80 4.56 -0.99 -4.81
C ARG A 80 3.19 -0.91 -5.50
N ILE A 81 2.90 -1.82 -6.43
CA ILE A 81 1.66 -1.80 -7.21
C ILE A 81 0.56 -2.51 -6.44
N LEU A 82 -0.48 -1.78 -6.06
CA LEU A 82 -1.71 -2.32 -5.48
C LEU A 82 -2.71 -2.66 -6.58
N TYR A 83 -3.36 -3.80 -6.45
CA TYR A 83 -4.54 -4.15 -7.25
C TYR A 83 -5.78 -3.82 -6.44
N VAL A 84 -6.59 -2.89 -6.94
CA VAL A 84 -7.75 -2.37 -6.21
C VAL A 84 -8.98 -2.37 -7.11
N ARG A 85 -10.17 -2.30 -6.50
CA ARG A 85 -11.41 -1.93 -7.19
C ARG A 85 -11.80 -0.54 -6.78
N GLY A 86 -11.98 0.35 -7.75
CA GLY A 86 -12.41 1.73 -7.53
C GLY A 86 -13.91 1.84 -7.23
N ARG A 87 -14.40 3.08 -7.18
CA ARG A 87 -15.80 3.43 -6.84
C ARG A 87 -16.87 2.70 -7.68
N PHE A 88 -16.54 2.31 -8.92
CA PHE A 88 -17.45 1.61 -9.83
C PHE A 88 -17.18 0.09 -9.93
N GLY A 89 -16.39 -0.46 -9.01
CA GLY A 89 -16.02 -1.88 -9.03
C GLY A 89 -15.01 -2.26 -10.12
N ILE A 90 -14.56 -1.30 -10.91
CA ILE A 90 -13.56 -1.47 -11.97
C ILE A 90 -12.22 -1.83 -11.33
N ALA A 91 -11.59 -2.89 -11.82
CA ALA A 91 -10.26 -3.30 -11.41
C ALA A 91 -9.22 -2.31 -11.95
N GLU A 92 -8.37 -1.81 -11.06
CA GLU A 92 -7.34 -0.83 -11.38
C GLU A 92 -6.04 -1.16 -10.64
N ARG A 93 -4.93 -0.64 -11.17
CA ARG A 93 -3.61 -0.68 -10.54
C ARG A 93 -3.33 0.69 -9.92
N LEU A 94 -2.86 0.71 -8.69
CA LEU A 94 -2.52 1.92 -7.97
C LEU A 94 -1.08 1.80 -7.47
N ASP A 95 -0.22 2.73 -7.88
CA ASP A 95 1.15 2.78 -7.38
C ASP A 95 1.15 3.43 -5.99
N LEU A 96 1.70 2.77 -4.97
CA LEU A 96 1.85 3.33 -3.63
C LEU A 96 2.58 4.68 -3.66
N ALA A 97 3.56 4.86 -4.55
CA ALA A 97 4.30 6.12 -4.68
C ALA A 97 3.43 7.31 -5.12
N SER A 98 2.24 7.05 -5.68
CA SER A 98 1.27 8.10 -6.06
C SER A 98 0.39 8.59 -4.91
N LEU A 99 0.48 7.92 -3.75
CA LEU A 99 -0.35 8.17 -2.58
C LEU A 99 0.39 9.00 -1.55
N THR A 100 -0.36 9.80 -0.80
CA THR A 100 0.14 10.47 0.42
C THR A 100 -0.27 9.69 1.66
N THR A 101 -1.49 9.15 1.66
CA THR A 101 -2.03 8.34 2.76
C THR A 101 -2.99 7.26 2.27
N MET A 102 -3.07 6.18 3.06
CA MET A 102 -4.03 5.10 2.92
C MET A 102 -4.52 4.70 4.31
N ASN A 103 -5.83 4.79 4.55
CA ASN A 103 -6.45 4.43 5.82
C ASN A 103 -7.35 3.22 5.61
N PHE A 104 -7.17 2.18 6.42
CA PHE A 104 -7.95 0.95 6.34
C PHE A 104 -9.18 1.01 7.25
N GLU A 105 -10.29 0.42 6.78
CA GLU A 105 -11.50 0.20 7.59
C GLU A 105 -11.32 -0.97 8.58
#